data_AF-A0A8T9CPD3-F1
#
_entry.id   AF-A0A8T9CPD3-F1
#
_cell.length_a   1.000
_cell.length_b   1.000
_cell.length_c   1.000
_cell.angle_alpha   90.00
_cell.angle_beta   90.00
_cell.angle_gamma   90.00
#
_symmetry.space_group_name_H-M   'P 1'
#
loop_
_entity.id
_entity.type
_entity.pdbx_description
1 polymer ?
#
loop_
_entity_poly.entity_id
_entity_poly.type
_entity_poly.pdbx_seq_one_letter_code
_entity_poly.pdbx_strand_id
1 'polypeptide(L)' 'MSHKAWQNAHAMYENDACAKALGIDIISMDEGFAVVTMTVTAQ' A
#
# COMPACT_ATOMS: atom_id res chain seq x y z
N MET A 1 14.80 -8.90 -12.90
CA MET A 1 13.40 -9.40 -12.83
C MET A 1 12.59 -8.75 -11.70
N SER A 2 13.13 -7.80 -10.92
CA SER A 2 12.46 -7.21 -9.75
C SER A 2 11.37 -6.16 -10.07
N HIS A 3 11.56 -5.34 -11.09
CA HIS A 3 10.67 -4.19 -11.35
C HIS A 3 9.22 -4.57 -11.69
N LYS A 4 8.99 -5.66 -12.44
CA LYS A 4 7.63 -6.13 -12.78
C LYS A 4 6.89 -6.75 -11.58
N ALA A 5 7.60 -7.47 -10.72
CA ALA A 5 7.01 -8.03 -9.51
C ALA A 5 6.56 -6.91 -8.56
N TRP A 6 7.35 -5.84 -8.47
CA TRP A 6 7.05 -4.67 -7.67
C TRP A 6 5.86 -3.85 -8.20
N GLN A 7 5.78 -3.60 -9.50
CA GLN A 7 4.61 -2.92 -10.11
C GLN A 7 3.31 -3.72 -9.87
N ASN A 8 3.39 -5.05 -9.96
CA ASN A 8 2.24 -5.91 -9.68
C ASN A 8 1.83 -5.84 -8.20
N ALA A 9 2.79 -5.83 -7.27
CA ALA A 9 2.51 -5.66 -5.85
C ALA A 9 1.86 -4.29 -5.56
N HIS A 10 2.28 -3.23 -6.25
CA HIS A 10 1.66 -1.90 -6.11
C HIS A 10 0.19 -1.94 -6.50
N ALA A 11 -0.11 -2.45 -7.70
CA ALA A 11 -1.47 -2.55 -8.21
C ALA A 11 -2.37 -3.45 -7.36
N MET A 12 -1.80 -4.47 -6.71
CA MET A 12 -2.51 -5.29 -5.72
C MET A 12 -2.83 -4.50 -4.46
N TYR A 13 -1.87 -3.75 -3.91
CA TYR A 13 -2.07 -2.97 -2.69
C TYR A 13 -2.99 -1.76 -2.88
N GLU A 14 -2.95 -1.09 -4.04
CA GLU A 14 -3.92 -0.04 -4.38
C GLU A 14 -5.36 -0.55 -4.38
N ASN A 15 -5.54 -1.86 -4.57
CA ASN A 15 -6.84 -2.53 -4.53
C ASN A 15 -7.04 -3.42 -3.31
N ASP A 16 -6.16 -3.35 -2.31
CA ASP A 16 -6.28 -4.13 -1.10
C ASP A 16 -7.51 -3.68 -0.30
N ALA A 17 -8.45 -4.60 -0.15
CA ALA A 17 -9.71 -4.36 0.55
C ALA A 17 -9.47 -3.99 2.02
N CYS A 18 -8.43 -4.56 2.66
CA CYS A 18 -8.10 -4.26 4.05
C CYS A 18 -7.57 -2.83 4.21
N ALA A 19 -6.65 -2.42 3.34
CA ALA A 19 -6.11 -1.06 3.34
C ALA A 19 -7.22 -0.03 3.13
N LYS A 20 -8.11 -0.26 2.16
CA LYS A 20 -9.28 0.60 1.91
C LYS A 20 -10.24 0.68 3.10
N ALA A 21 -10.55 -0.46 3.73
CA ALA A 21 -11.46 -0.51 4.87
C ALA A 21 -10.91 0.25 6.08
N LEU A 22 -9.58 0.33 6.23
CA LEU A 22 -8.90 1.01 7.32
C LEU A 22 -8.48 2.45 6.97
N GLY A 23 -8.72 2.92 5.74
CA GLY A 23 -8.26 4.23 5.28
C GLY A 23 -6.73 4.35 5.27
N ILE A 24 -6.05 3.29 4.84
CA ILE A 24 -4.59 3.22 4.70
C ILE A 24 -4.20 3.56 3.26
N ASP A 25 -3.30 4.52 3.09
CA ASP A 25 -2.78 4.97 1.81
C ASP A 25 -1.28 4.65 1.68
N ILE A 26 -0.83 4.24 0.49
CA ILE A 26 0.62 4.10 0.19
C ILE A 26 1.17 5.46 -0.22
N ILE A 27 2.19 5.94 0.47
CA ILE A 27 2.87 7.21 0.14
C ILE A 27 4.21 7.01 -0.56
N SER A 28 4.85 5.86 -0.39
CA SER A 28 6.08 5.49 -1.07
C SER A 28 6.23 3.97 -1.08
N MET A 29 6.84 3.43 -2.14
CA MET A 29 7.13 2.02 -2.23
C MET A 29 8.38 1.82 -3.09
N ASP A 30 9.23 0.87 -2.72
CA ASP A 30 10.44 0.52 -3.47
C ASP A 30 10.74 -0.99 -3.27
N GLU A 31 11.85 -1.47 -3.81
CA GLU A 31 12.27 -2.86 -3.70
C GLU A 31 12.47 -3.27 -2.23
N GLY A 32 11.55 -4.10 -1.73
CA GLY A 32 11.62 -4.68 -0.39
C GLY A 32 10.95 -3.86 0.71
N PHE A 33 10.34 -2.69 0.42
CA PHE A 33 9.58 -1.95 1.42
C PHE A 33 8.42 -1.12 0.85
N ALA A 34 7.44 -0.83 1.70
CA ALA A 34 6.36 0.12 1.47
C ALA A 34 6.21 1.04 2.68
N VAL A 35 5.91 2.31 2.44
CA VAL A 35 5.59 3.31 3.45
C VAL A 35 4.13 3.68 3.28
N VAL A 36 3.38 3.58 4.36
CA VAL A 36 1.93 3.81 4.39
C VAL A 36 1.55 4.86 5.43
N THR A 37 0.40 5.49 5.22
CA THR A 37 -0.22 6.42 6.16
C THR A 37 -1.63 5.96 6.51
N MET A 38 -2.07 6.24 7.74
CA MET A 38 -3.43 5.98 8.20
C MET A 38 -3.88 7.13 9.09
N THR A 39 -5.12 7.60 8.90
CA THR A 39 -5.69 8.64 9.77
C THR A 39 -6.24 8.00 11.03
N VAL A 40 -5.83 8.48 12.20
CA VAL A 40 -6.40 8.03 13.49
C VAL A 40 -7.80 8.61 13.66
N THR A 41 -8.79 7.75 13.87
CA THR A 41 -10.18 8.16 14.13
C THR A 41 -10.46 8.26 15.62
N ALA A 42 -11.33 9.19 16.02
CA ALA A 42 -11.92 9.18 17.36
C ALA A 42 -12.76 7.90 17.55
N GLN A 43 -12.78 7.36 18.78
CA GLN A 43 -13.62 6.21 19.15
C GLN A 43 -15.08 6.60 19.34
#